data_AF-A0A1Q7ZVD7-F1
#
_entry.id   AF-A0A1Q7ZVD7-F1
#
_cell.length_a   1.000
_cell.length_b   1.000
_cell.length_c   1.000
_cell.angle_alpha   90.00
_cell.angle_beta   90.00
_cell.angle_gamma   90.00
#
_symmetry.space_group_name_H-M   'P 1'
#
loop_
_entity.id
_entity.type
_entity.pdbx_description
1 polymer ?
#
loop_
_entity_poly.entity_id
_entity_poly.type
_entity_poly.pdbx_seq_one_letter_code
_entity_poly.pdbx_strand_id
1 'polypeptide(L)'
;MEDLRRGIRRPGCTKRLTLIQPTDDGHIESTIVGRESEVARLLSVSSDIVRERIRVLTRRDTIGRTGVFLKLAVPEGASFEEVLKSEAESNPALRRTLRGRR
;
A
#
# COMPACT_ATOMS: atom_id res chain seq x y z
N MET A 1 5.85 25.07 -8.52
CA MET A 1 6.68 24.96 -9.75
C MET A 1 8.07 25.56 -9.60
N GLU A 2 8.34 26.38 -8.57
CA GLU A 2 9.65 27.02 -8.41
C GLU A 2 10.79 26.03 -8.15
N ASP A 3 10.61 25.04 -7.28
CA ASP A 3 11.60 23.98 -7.04
C ASP A 3 11.97 23.23 -8.32
N LEU A 4 10.99 22.91 -9.18
CA LEU A 4 11.23 22.28 -10.48
C LEU A 4 12.00 23.19 -11.43
N ARG A 5 11.69 24.49 -11.48
CA ARG A 5 12.45 25.48 -12.27
C ARG A 5 13.87 25.65 -11.79
N ARG A 6 14.12 25.45 -10.49
CA ARG A 6 15.43 25.56 -9.84
C ARG A 6 16.19 24.22 -9.78
N GLY A 7 15.63 23.14 -10.33
CA GLY A 7 16.22 21.80 -10.27
C GLY A 7 16.31 21.23 -8.85
N ILE A 8 15.60 21.78 -7.87
CA ILE A 8 15.64 21.36 -6.48
C ILE A 8 14.83 20.08 -6.32
N ARG A 9 15.49 19.01 -5.87
CA ARG A 9 14.86 17.72 -5.57
C ARG A 9 14.60 17.63 -4.07
N ARG A 10 13.43 17.12 -3.69
CA ARG A 10 13.02 16.96 -2.29
C ARG A 10 12.90 15.48 -1.93
N PRO A 11 13.28 15.08 -0.70
CA PRO A 11 13.02 13.73 -0.23
C PRO A 11 11.52 13.49 -0.06
N GLY A 12 11.11 12.24 -0.15
CA GLY A 12 9.70 11.85 -0.06
C GLY A 12 9.52 10.39 0.32
N CYS A 13 8.27 9.97 0.48
CA CYS A 13 7.95 8.58 0.84
C CYS A 13 6.95 7.96 -0.11
N THR A 14 7.18 6.69 -0.45
CA THR A 14 6.26 5.91 -1.28
C THR A 14 5.11 5.32 -0.43
N LYS A 15 4.11 4.74 -1.11
CA LYS A 15 3.04 3.96 -0.45
C LYS A 15 3.52 2.60 0.08
N ARG A 16 4.73 2.17 -0.27
CA ARG A 16 5.38 0.94 0.22
C ARG A 16 6.21 1.18 1.48
N LEU A 17 6.03 2.33 2.13
CA LEU A 17 6.81 2.74 3.31
C LEU A 17 8.33 2.82 3.04
N THR A 18 8.69 3.22 1.83
CA THR A 18 10.08 3.49 1.39
C THR A 18 10.34 4.99 1.40
N LEU A 19 11.45 5.42 2.00
CA LEU A 19 12.00 6.77 1.88
C LEU A 19 12.82 6.84 0.59
N ILE A 20 12.58 7.90 -0.19
CA ILE A 20 13.33 8.26 -1.39
C ILE A 20 14.13 9.51 -1.06
N GLN A 21 15.45 9.41 -1.11
CA GLN A 21 16.35 10.55 -0.92
C GLN A 21 17.06 10.85 -2.24
N PRO A 22 16.98 12.09 -2.76
CA PRO A 22 17.65 12.43 -4.00
C PRO A 22 19.17 12.40 -3.83
N THR A 23 19.87 11.95 -4.86
CA THR A 23 21.30 12.17 -5.09
C THR A 23 21.48 13.15 -6.25
N ASP A 24 22.73 13.50 -6.56
CA ASP A 24 23.06 14.41 -7.66
C ASP A 24 22.53 13.91 -9.01
N ASP A 25 22.52 12.58 -9.22
CA ASP A 25 22.17 11.90 -10.47
C ASP A 25 20.94 10.96 -10.37
N GLY A 26 20.39 10.76 -9.17
CA GLY A 26 19.43 9.67 -8.94
C GLY A 26 18.73 9.75 -7.58
N HIS A 27 18.50 8.60 -6.96
CA HIS A 27 17.98 8.54 -5.59
C HIS A 27 18.42 7.25 -4.91
N ILE A 28 18.47 7.29 -3.58
CA ILE A 28 18.61 6.10 -2.75
C ILE A 28 17.29 5.78 -2.07
N GLU A 29 17.04 4.48 -1.90
CA GLU A 29 15.85 3.96 -1.25
C GLU A 29 16.21 3.35 0.11
N SER A 30 15.43 3.66 1.14
CA SER A 30 15.59 3.03 2.45
C SER A 30 14.26 2.83 3.14
N THR A 31 14.20 1.90 4.09
CA THR A 31 12.97 1.65 4.86
C THR A 31 12.70 2.80 5.83
N ILE A 32 11.42 3.15 5.99
CA ILE A 32 10.97 4.12 6.99
C ILE A 32 10.79 3.46 8.36
N VAL A 33 10.42 2.17 8.37
CA VAL A 33 10.09 1.43 9.61
C VAL A 33 11.33 1.30 10.48
N GLY A 34 11.22 1.74 11.74
CA GLY A 34 12.33 1.80 12.69
C GLY A 34 13.20 3.07 12.60
N ARG A 35 12.90 3.98 11.66
CA ARG A 35 13.61 5.26 11.45
C ARG A 35 12.66 6.45 11.43
N GLU A 36 11.53 6.36 12.11
CA GLU A 36 10.41 7.30 11.98
C GLU A 36 10.80 8.73 12.35
N SER A 37 11.54 8.91 13.44
CA SER A 37 12.01 10.23 13.89
C SER A 37 12.99 10.86 12.92
N GLU A 38 13.87 10.06 12.31
CA GLU A 38 14.84 10.53 11.31
C GLU A 38 14.10 10.97 10.03
N VAL A 39 13.19 10.13 9.55
CA VAL A 39 12.36 10.41 8.37
C VAL A 39 11.50 11.66 8.59
N ALA A 40 10.93 11.81 9.78
CA ALA A 40 10.14 12.99 10.14
C ALA A 40 10.96 14.29 10.05
N ARG A 41 12.19 14.28 10.59
CA ARG A 41 13.12 15.41 10.49
C ARG A 41 13.48 15.71 9.03
N LEU A 42 13.82 14.69 8.24
CA LEU A 42 14.21 14.85 6.85
C LEU A 42 13.09 15.43 5.98
N LEU A 43 11.84 15.01 6.23
CA LEU A 43 10.66 15.49 5.52
C LEU A 43 10.07 16.78 6.11
N SER A 44 10.63 17.27 7.22
CA SER A 44 10.12 18.43 7.95
C SER A 44 8.65 18.29 8.38
N VAL A 45 8.28 17.11 8.91
CA VAL A 45 6.94 16.81 9.42
C VAL A 45 7.01 16.27 10.85
N SER A 46 5.87 16.25 11.56
CA SER A 46 5.82 15.58 12.87
C SER A 46 6.05 14.08 12.73
N SER A 47 6.75 13.48 13.69
CA SER A 47 6.88 12.02 13.83
C SER A 47 5.53 11.29 13.88
N ASP A 48 4.47 11.95 14.37
CA ASP A 48 3.12 11.38 14.41
C ASP A 48 2.56 11.13 13.00
N ILE A 49 2.88 12.01 12.04
CA ILE A 49 2.46 11.87 10.64
C ILE A 49 3.10 10.60 10.03
N VAL A 50 4.37 10.35 10.34
CA VAL A 50 5.09 9.17 9.85
C VAL A 50 4.53 7.90 10.47
N ARG A 51 4.32 7.89 11.80
CA ARG A 51 3.74 6.73 12.51
C ARG A 51 2.33 6.41 12.03
N GLU A 52 1.47 7.40 11.86
CA GLU A 52 0.10 7.19 11.38
C GLU A 52 0.12 6.62 9.94
N ARG A 53 1.03 7.10 9.08
CA ARG A 53 1.19 6.55 7.74
C ARG A 53 1.60 5.08 7.75
N ILE A 54 2.57 4.70 8.60
CA ILE A 54 2.98 3.30 8.79
C ILE A 54 1.78 2.47 9.24
N ARG A 55 1.06 2.92 10.27
CA ARG A 55 -0.11 2.23 10.81
C ARG A 55 -1.19 2.01 9.75
N VAL A 56 -1.57 3.05 9.01
CA VAL A 56 -2.64 3.00 8.01
C VAL A 56 -2.26 2.10 6.83
N LEU A 57 -1.04 2.22 6.31
CA LEU A 57 -0.60 1.43 5.15
C LEU A 57 -0.38 -0.04 5.52
N THR A 58 0.22 -0.32 6.68
CA THR A 58 0.39 -1.69 7.19
C THR A 58 -0.97 -2.34 7.42
N ARG A 59 -1.89 -1.64 8.12
CA ARG A 59 -3.24 -2.15 8.37
C ARG A 59 -3.98 -2.43 7.05
N ARG A 60 -3.82 -1.57 6.05
CA ARG A 60 -4.43 -1.76 4.72
C ARG A 60 -3.90 -3.00 4.01
N ASP A 61 -2.61 -3.28 4.10
CA ASP A 61 -2.03 -4.45 3.45
C ASP A 61 -2.44 -5.76 4.16
N THR A 62 -2.52 -5.73 5.49
CA THR A 62 -2.95 -6.88 6.31
C THR A 62 -4.45 -7.16 6.21
N ILE A 63 -5.30 -6.14 6.43
CA ILE A 63 -6.75 -6.30 6.55
C ILE A 63 -7.46 -6.09 5.21
N GLY A 64 -6.84 -5.38 4.27
CA GLY A 64 -7.44 -4.96 3.01
C GLY A 64 -7.90 -3.49 3.03
N ARG A 65 -8.34 -3.00 1.87
CA ARG A 65 -8.92 -1.66 1.73
C ARG A 65 -10.40 -1.69 2.12
N THR A 66 -10.90 -0.58 2.65
CA THR A 66 -12.35 -0.37 2.78
C THR A 66 -13.03 -0.63 1.44
N GLY A 67 -14.06 -1.48 1.43
CA GLY A 67 -14.77 -1.89 0.20
C GLY A 67 -14.27 -3.19 -0.44
N VAL A 68 -13.19 -3.80 0.05
CA VAL A 68 -12.82 -5.16 -0.34
C VAL A 68 -13.69 -6.15 0.43
N PHE A 69 -14.63 -6.77 -0.27
CA PHE A 69 -15.52 -7.79 0.31
C PHE A 69 -14.81 -9.14 0.51
N LEU A 70 -13.88 -9.49 -0.39
CA LEU A 70 -13.22 -10.79 -0.42
C LEU A 70 -11.81 -10.66 -1.02
N LYS A 71 -10.81 -11.28 -0.38
CA LYS A 71 -9.43 -11.38 -0.86
C LYS A 71 -8.99 -12.83 -0.76
N LEU A 72 -8.92 -13.51 -1.90
CA LEU A 72 -8.48 -14.91 -2.00
C LEU A 72 -7.13 -14.96 -2.71
N ALA A 73 -6.27 -15.88 -2.26
CA ALA A 73 -5.08 -16.27 -3.02
C ALA A 73 -5.47 -17.34 -4.05
N VAL A 74 -4.92 -17.26 -5.26
CA VAL A 74 -5.06 -18.30 -6.28
C VAL A 74 -3.74 -19.08 -6.32
N PRO A 75 -3.71 -20.34 -5.84
CA PRO A 75 -2.51 -21.18 -5.90
C PRO A 75 -2.08 -21.44 -7.35
N GLU A 76 -0.78 -21.70 -7.58
CA GLU A 76 -0.23 -21.95 -8.93
C GLU A 76 -0.89 -23.14 -9.67
N GLY A 77 -1.49 -24.08 -8.93
CA GLY A 77 -2.17 -25.25 -9.48
C GLY A 77 -3.69 -25.12 -9.64
N ALA A 78 -4.27 -23.95 -9.37
CA ALA A 78 -5.71 -23.73 -9.47
C ALA A 78 -6.04 -22.54 -10.36
N SER A 79 -7.14 -22.61 -11.10
CA SER A 79 -7.64 -21.48 -11.85
C SER A 79 -8.38 -20.48 -10.94
N PHE A 80 -8.51 -19.25 -11.42
CA PHE A 80 -9.33 -18.24 -10.75
C PHE A 80 -10.79 -18.70 -10.59
N GLU A 81 -11.35 -19.32 -11.64
CA GLU A 81 -12.73 -19.81 -11.66
C GLU A 81 -12.95 -20.91 -10.62
N GLU A 82 -11.99 -21.83 -10.45
CA GLU A 82 -12.06 -22.90 -9.46
C GLU A 82 -12.10 -22.34 -8.04
N VAL A 83 -11.18 -21.42 -7.72
CA VAL A 83 -11.10 -20.78 -6.40
C VAL A 83 -12.35 -19.95 -6.11
N LEU A 84 -12.84 -19.18 -7.09
CA LEU A 84 -14.05 -18.37 -6.93
C LEU A 84 -15.30 -19.25 -6.74
N LYS A 85 -15.41 -20.35 -7.49
CA LYS A 85 -16.54 -21.29 -7.37
C LYS A 85 -16.53 -21.95 -6.00
N SER A 86 -15.38 -22.47 -5.57
CA SER A 86 -15.21 -23.10 -4.25
C SER A 86 -15.60 -22.14 -3.13
N GLU A 87 -15.17 -20.88 -3.19
CA GLU A 87 -15.55 -19.90 -2.16
C GLU A 87 -17.07 -19.59 -2.20
N ALA A 88 -17.67 -19.50 -3.38
CA ALA A 88 -19.10 -19.22 -3.51
C ALA A 88 -19.98 -20.37 -3.01
N GLU A 89 -19.47 -21.60 -2.95
CA GLU A 89 -20.17 -22.74 -2.35
C GLU A 89 -20.29 -22.59 -0.82
N SER A 90 -19.26 -22.05 -0.18
CA SER A 90 -19.24 -21.85 1.28
C SER A 90 -19.71 -20.46 1.73
N ASN A 91 -19.66 -19.43 0.86
CA ASN A 91 -19.99 -18.05 1.19
C ASN A 91 -21.32 -17.59 0.54
N PRO A 92 -22.44 -17.56 1.29
CA PRO A 92 -23.76 -17.22 0.72
C PRO A 92 -23.86 -15.79 0.20
N ALA A 93 -23.09 -14.86 0.74
CA ALA A 93 -23.08 -13.47 0.29
C ALA A 93 -22.39 -13.35 -1.08
N LEU A 94 -21.24 -14.01 -1.26
CA LEU A 94 -20.58 -14.11 -2.57
C LEU A 94 -21.49 -14.78 -3.61
N ARG A 95 -22.13 -15.90 -3.24
CA ARG A 95 -23.07 -16.62 -4.11
C ARG A 95 -24.23 -15.76 -4.58
N ARG A 96 -24.79 -14.93 -3.70
CA ARG A 96 -25.86 -13.98 -4.04
C ARG A 96 -25.37 -12.91 -5.00
N THR A 97 -24.18 -12.35 -4.77
CA THR A 97 -23.58 -11.35 -5.66
C THR A 97 -23.36 -11.88 -7.07
N LEU A 98 -22.89 -13.13 -7.22
CA LEU A 98 -22.68 -13.74 -8.54
C LEU A 98 -23.99 -14.01 -9.29
N ARG A 99 -25.07 -14.35 -8.58
CA ARG A 99 -26.40 -14.60 -9.18
C ARG A 99 -27.15 -13.32 -9.56
N GLY A 100 -26.91 -12.22 -8.84
CA GLY A 100 -27.63 -10.94 -9.02
C GLY A 100 -27.12 -10.05 -10.15
N ARG A 101 -26.03 -10.41 -10.84
CA ARG A 101 -25.42 -9.63 -11.94
C ARG A 101 -25.89 -10.07 -13.34
N ARG A 102 -27.10 -10.63 -13.45
CA ARG A 102 -27.64 -11.08 -14.73
C ARG A 102 -28.27 -9.95 -15.53
#